data_AF-A0A0F8CZ43-F1
#
_entry.id   AF-A0A0F8CZ43-F1
#
_cell.length_a   1.000
_cell.length_b   1.000
_cell.length_c   1.000
_cell.angle_alpha   90.00
_cell.angle_beta   90.00
_cell.angle_gamma   90.00
#
_symmetry.space_group_name_H-M   'P 1'
#
loop_
_entity.id
_entity.type
_entity.pdbx_description
1 polymer ?
#
loop_
_entity_poly.entity_id
_entity_poly.type
_entity_poly.pdbx_seq_one_letter_code
_entity_poly.pdbx_strand_id
1 'polypeptide(L)'
;MSFVDYPKAHQAEQWSKGPEVDDKNPALRGPLLAVAGTIVSKLPALQKFLWSNAGFGSLRDYVALSGVIPRFVPLVIPVENNDQAIIPSATNLDSVLYERAAADLIGRYHTAADYHNAYKSGNVTPLQVAEALHSLVLRGQDPRSKYDNAWVDSHGADNIALEAARQSTERWKQGRPLGLLDGVPFGVKDDLDVKDYVSHMGLKYQSNLSFQKPAEETIHPVRKLQEAGAIMIGKNAMHELGCDTTGCNFNNGLDYLKTLGYEVVEITIPNLKECQLAHGAACLTEMAEQHRSRIGKDSNWMKTVNNATKIMLGVGSCTPGLDLIKYHQLRTVLMEHMAYIFKTYPGIIILSPTSPQIGWPRNQGDEAYGVNDANTSLRNMMYIFLANMVGCPALTAPIGFVNPEQGEGQLPIGMMAMNEWGAEESLLAWAADTERYLNEKQDKWCEQGFGS
;
A
#
# COMPACT_ATOMS: atom_id res chain seq x y z
N MET A 1 26.78 -21.37 7.97
CA MET A 1 26.35 -22.17 9.14
C MET A 1 24.97 -22.72 8.83
N SER A 2 24.62 -23.93 9.26
CA SER A 2 23.22 -24.39 9.16
C SER A 2 22.40 -23.77 10.29
N PHE A 3 21.22 -23.22 9.96
CA PHE A 3 20.27 -22.73 10.93
C PHE A 3 19.53 -23.93 11.56
N VAL A 4 20.07 -24.45 12.66
CA VAL A 4 19.43 -25.51 13.45
C VAL A 4 18.07 -25.01 13.95
N ASP A 5 17.06 -25.88 13.87
CA ASP A 5 15.67 -25.64 14.25
C ASP A 5 14.93 -24.50 13.52
N TYR A 6 15.48 -23.98 12.41
CA TYR A 6 14.68 -23.19 11.46
C TYR A 6 13.80 -24.11 10.59
N PRO A 7 12.62 -23.64 10.13
CA PRO A 7 11.87 -24.33 9.09
C PRO A 7 12.66 -24.36 7.79
N LYS A 8 12.29 -25.27 6.90
CA LYS A 8 12.99 -25.51 5.63
C LYS A 8 12.08 -25.19 4.45
N ALA A 9 12.68 -24.85 3.32
CA ALA A 9 12.02 -24.83 2.03
C ALA A 9 11.28 -26.17 1.80
N HIS A 10 9.95 -26.12 1.68
CA HIS A 10 9.09 -27.29 1.54
C HIS A 10 7.89 -26.97 0.64
N GLN A 11 7.70 -27.76 -0.41
CA GLN A 11 6.59 -27.57 -1.35
C GLN A 11 5.26 -27.95 -0.69
N ALA A 12 4.48 -26.95 -0.27
CA ALA A 12 3.12 -27.17 0.18
C ALA A 12 2.24 -27.84 -0.91
N GLU A 13 1.33 -28.71 -0.47
CA GLU A 13 0.32 -29.36 -1.33
C GLU A 13 -0.86 -28.44 -1.62
N GLN A 14 -1.50 -28.61 -2.79
CA GLN A 14 -2.81 -28.02 -3.05
C GLN A 14 -3.90 -28.88 -2.41
N TRP A 15 -4.64 -28.31 -1.48
CA TRP A 15 -5.77 -28.96 -0.81
C TRP A 15 -7.05 -28.85 -1.67
N SER A 16 -8.03 -29.71 -1.43
CA SER A 16 -9.25 -29.74 -2.24
C SER A 16 -10.07 -28.47 -2.06
N LYS A 17 -10.26 -27.71 -3.15
CA LYS A 17 -11.12 -26.51 -3.31
C LYS A 17 -11.48 -25.79 -1.99
N GLY A 18 -10.68 -24.78 -1.64
CA GLY A 18 -11.02 -23.82 -0.58
C GLY A 18 -12.44 -23.26 -0.70
N PRO A 19 -13.04 -22.82 0.42
CA PRO A 19 -14.47 -22.65 0.59
C PRO A 19 -15.12 -21.88 -0.56
N GLU A 20 -16.21 -22.42 -1.11
CA GLU A 20 -17.10 -21.70 -2.02
C GLU A 20 -17.94 -20.68 -1.21
N VAL A 21 -17.26 -19.62 -0.76
CA VAL A 21 -17.89 -18.37 -0.33
C VAL A 21 -18.74 -17.88 -1.50
N ASP A 22 -20.05 -17.93 -1.30
CA ASP A 22 -21.08 -17.50 -2.24
C ASP A 22 -21.16 -15.97 -2.17
N ASP A 23 -20.72 -15.28 -3.23
CA ASP A 23 -20.46 -13.83 -3.24
C ASP A 23 -21.74 -12.97 -3.27
N LYS A 24 -22.59 -13.14 -2.26
CA LYS A 24 -23.93 -12.53 -2.12
C LYS A 24 -24.01 -11.45 -1.03
N ASN A 25 -22.87 -10.96 -0.54
CA ASN A 25 -22.86 -9.82 0.39
C ASN A 25 -23.21 -8.54 -0.39
N PRO A 26 -24.33 -7.85 -0.08
CA PRO A 26 -24.72 -6.65 -0.82
C PRO A 26 -23.84 -5.47 -0.41
N ALA A 27 -23.44 -4.66 -1.39
CA ALA A 27 -22.75 -3.39 -1.15
C ALA A 27 -23.65 -2.44 -0.32
N LEU A 28 -23.23 -2.13 0.91
CA LEU A 28 -23.96 -1.25 1.81
C LEU A 28 -23.49 0.20 1.62
N ARG A 29 -24.42 1.09 1.25
CA ARG A 29 -24.17 2.51 0.96
C ARG A 29 -25.24 3.40 1.61
N GLY A 30 -24.95 4.69 1.72
CA GLY A 30 -25.95 5.69 2.13
C GLY A 30 -26.60 5.47 3.51
N PRO A 31 -27.88 5.84 3.69
CA PRO A 31 -28.59 5.62 4.95
C PRO A 31 -28.67 4.16 5.41
N LEU A 32 -28.69 3.19 4.48
CA LEU A 32 -28.72 1.77 4.80
C LEU A 32 -27.43 1.32 5.51
N LEU A 33 -26.27 1.81 5.05
CA LEU A 33 -24.98 1.58 5.72
C LEU A 33 -24.98 2.19 7.14
N ALA A 34 -25.55 3.38 7.33
CA ALA A 34 -25.63 4.02 8.63
C ALA A 34 -26.48 3.22 9.64
N VAL A 35 -27.60 2.65 9.19
CA VAL A 35 -28.41 1.71 9.99
C VAL A 35 -27.64 0.43 10.28
N ALA A 36 -27.07 -0.21 9.25
CA ALA A 36 -26.34 -1.47 9.38
C ALA A 36 -25.16 -1.36 10.36
N GLY A 37 -24.27 -0.38 10.20
CA GLY A 37 -23.14 -0.16 11.10
C GLY A 37 -23.56 0.14 12.55
N THR A 38 -24.70 0.81 12.75
CA THR A 38 -25.26 1.08 14.08
C THR A 38 -25.85 -0.17 14.76
N ILE A 39 -26.38 -1.11 13.98
CA ILE A 39 -26.89 -2.39 14.49
C ILE A 39 -25.73 -3.37 14.74
N VAL A 40 -24.80 -3.51 13.79
CA VAL A 40 -23.64 -4.40 13.89
C VAL A 40 -22.74 -4.02 15.06
N SER A 41 -22.50 -2.72 15.31
CA SER A 41 -21.72 -2.27 16.49
C SER A 41 -22.39 -2.54 17.86
N LYS A 42 -23.62 -3.06 17.90
CA LYS A 42 -24.39 -3.31 19.14
C LYS A 42 -24.87 -4.75 19.32
N LEU A 43 -24.84 -5.60 18.28
CA LEU A 43 -25.36 -6.97 18.33
C LEU A 43 -24.26 -8.01 18.06
N PRO A 44 -23.62 -8.58 19.10
CA PRO A 44 -22.59 -9.61 18.94
C PRO A 44 -23.04 -10.86 18.16
N ALA A 45 -24.33 -11.21 18.23
CA ALA A 45 -24.90 -12.29 17.43
C ALA A 45 -24.84 -12.01 15.92
N LEU A 46 -25.06 -10.75 15.51
CA LEU A 46 -24.96 -10.34 14.10
C LEU A 46 -23.49 -10.21 13.66
N GLN A 47 -22.62 -9.70 14.54
CA GLN A 47 -21.17 -9.68 14.29
C GLN A 47 -20.63 -11.09 14.04
N LYS A 48 -20.99 -12.06 14.89
CA LYS A 48 -20.60 -13.47 14.76
C LYS A 48 -21.21 -14.15 13.52
N PHE A 49 -22.45 -13.80 13.16
CA PHE A 49 -23.07 -14.25 11.91
C PHE A 49 -22.26 -13.75 10.69
N LEU A 50 -21.97 -12.45 10.63
CA LEU A 50 -21.18 -11.86 9.52
C LEU A 50 -19.78 -12.45 9.44
N TRP A 51 -19.10 -12.67 10.57
CA TRP A 51 -17.81 -13.36 10.64
C TRP A 51 -17.86 -14.78 10.09
N SER A 52 -18.93 -15.53 10.39
CA SER A 52 -19.12 -16.90 9.87
C SER A 52 -19.48 -16.90 8.38
N ASN A 53 -20.27 -15.92 7.94
CA ASN A 53 -20.70 -15.73 6.55
C ASN A 53 -19.54 -15.28 5.63
N ALA A 54 -18.57 -14.53 6.17
CA ALA A 54 -17.31 -14.20 5.49
C ALA A 54 -16.36 -15.41 5.33
N GLY A 55 -16.74 -16.61 5.81
CA GLY A 55 -15.95 -17.83 5.67
C GLY A 55 -14.71 -17.90 6.56
N PHE A 56 -14.51 -16.96 7.49
CA PHE A 56 -13.29 -16.89 8.31
C PHE A 56 -13.08 -18.13 9.21
N GLY A 57 -14.15 -18.78 9.65
CA GLY A 57 -14.09 -20.05 10.40
C GLY A 57 -13.87 -21.31 9.58
N SER A 58 -13.60 -21.21 8.27
CA SER A 58 -13.45 -22.37 7.36
C SER A 58 -12.23 -23.25 7.65
N LEU A 59 -11.17 -22.70 8.25
CA LEU A 59 -9.90 -23.41 8.43
C LEU A 59 -9.83 -24.31 9.68
N ARG A 60 -10.88 -24.33 10.52
CA ARG A 60 -10.91 -25.10 11.78
C ARG A 60 -10.55 -26.57 11.58
N ASP A 61 -11.24 -27.20 10.64
CA ASP A 61 -11.21 -28.65 10.41
C ASP A 61 -10.18 -29.06 9.36
N TYR A 62 -9.29 -28.14 8.93
CA TYR A 62 -8.21 -28.44 7.99
C TYR A 62 -7.14 -29.30 8.68
N VAL A 63 -7.23 -30.61 8.47
CA VAL A 63 -6.30 -31.63 8.99
C VAL A 63 -4.85 -31.38 8.53
N ALA A 64 -4.65 -30.81 7.33
CA ALA A 64 -3.33 -30.44 6.83
C ALA A 64 -2.64 -29.30 7.62
N LEU A 65 -3.40 -28.56 8.45
CA LEU A 65 -2.87 -27.61 9.44
C LEU A 65 -2.70 -28.25 10.84
N SER A 66 -2.69 -29.58 10.95
CA SER A 66 -2.35 -30.29 12.19
C SER A 66 -0.83 -30.40 12.33
N GLY A 67 -0.30 -30.25 13.55
CA GLY A 67 1.14 -30.30 13.83
C GLY A 67 1.97 -29.09 13.37
N VAL A 68 1.50 -28.31 12.38
CA VAL A 68 2.17 -27.09 11.89
C VAL A 68 2.35 -26.08 13.02
N ILE A 69 3.54 -25.49 13.17
CA ILE A 69 3.82 -24.45 14.17
C ILE A 69 3.33 -23.08 13.64
N PRO A 70 2.51 -22.32 14.38
CA PRO A 70 1.98 -21.04 13.92
C PRO A 70 3.04 -19.91 13.89
N ARG A 71 3.03 -19.11 12.82
CA ARG A 71 3.94 -17.98 12.58
C ARG A 71 3.21 -16.63 12.66
N PHE A 72 3.34 -15.96 13.80
CA PHE A 72 2.69 -14.67 14.10
C PHE A 72 3.35 -13.46 13.40
N VAL A 73 4.63 -13.56 13.04
CA VAL A 73 5.42 -12.53 12.33
C VAL A 73 6.15 -13.23 11.17
N PRO A 74 6.25 -12.63 9.96
CA PRO A 74 6.98 -13.21 8.84
C PRO A 74 8.50 -13.14 9.07
N LEU A 75 9.01 -13.96 9.99
CA LEU A 75 10.44 -14.19 10.15
C LEU A 75 10.93 -15.00 8.94
N VAL A 76 11.94 -14.48 8.24
CA VAL A 76 12.54 -15.05 7.03
C VAL A 76 12.89 -16.53 7.23
N ILE A 77 12.65 -17.35 6.20
CA ILE A 77 13.14 -18.72 6.12
C ILE A 77 14.40 -18.69 5.24
N PRO A 78 15.62 -18.92 5.79
CA PRO A 78 16.83 -18.84 5.00
C PRO A 78 16.84 -19.89 3.90
N VAL A 79 16.87 -19.44 2.64
CA VAL A 79 17.29 -20.28 1.53
C VAL A 79 18.80 -20.47 1.63
N GLU A 80 19.27 -21.69 1.38
CA GLU A 80 20.71 -22.00 1.37
C GLU A 80 21.33 -21.43 0.09
N ASN A 81 21.80 -20.18 0.17
CA ASN A 81 22.44 -19.51 -0.94
C ASN A 81 23.71 -20.25 -1.41
N ASN A 82 23.79 -20.48 -2.73
CA ASN A 82 25.08 -20.48 -3.40
C ASN A 82 25.72 -19.10 -3.20
N ASP A 83 27.05 -19.05 -3.04
CA ASP A 83 27.85 -17.80 -3.02
C ASP A 83 27.91 -17.10 -4.40
N GLN A 84 26.87 -17.27 -5.23
CA GLN A 84 26.73 -16.82 -6.61
C GLN A 84 25.36 -16.18 -6.89
N ALA A 85 24.51 -15.98 -5.88
CA ALA A 85 23.31 -15.16 -6.03
C ALA A 85 23.74 -13.73 -6.40
N ILE A 86 23.57 -13.36 -7.68
CA ILE A 86 23.96 -12.03 -8.18
C ILE A 86 22.91 -11.02 -7.70
N ILE A 87 23.05 -10.59 -6.44
CA ILE A 87 22.65 -9.24 -6.06
C ILE A 87 23.45 -8.31 -6.99
N PRO A 88 22.81 -7.48 -7.84
CA PRO A 88 23.52 -6.51 -8.65
C PRO A 88 24.17 -5.50 -7.70
N SER A 89 25.46 -5.69 -7.39
CA SER A 89 26.25 -4.92 -6.41
C SER A 89 25.96 -3.43 -6.56
N ALA A 90 25.12 -2.89 -5.67
CA ALA A 90 24.35 -1.65 -5.85
C ALA A 90 25.12 -0.62 -6.70
N THR A 91 24.77 -0.54 -7.98
CA THR A 91 25.69 -0.12 -9.05
C THR A 91 25.95 1.38 -9.05
N ASN A 92 26.76 1.83 -8.08
CA ASN A 92 27.18 3.20 -7.82
C ASN A 92 26.07 4.24 -8.09
N LEU A 93 24.90 4.00 -7.50
CA LEU A 93 23.64 4.67 -7.86
C LEU A 93 23.75 6.21 -7.80
N ASP A 94 24.64 6.74 -6.96
CA ASP A 94 25.06 8.14 -6.88
C ASP A 94 25.30 8.82 -8.25
N SER A 95 25.78 8.10 -9.27
CA SER A 95 25.94 8.69 -10.61
C SER A 95 24.63 8.85 -11.38
N VAL A 96 23.71 7.88 -11.24
CA VAL A 96 22.42 7.83 -11.94
C VAL A 96 21.34 8.65 -11.22
N LEU A 97 21.45 8.81 -9.89
CA LEU A 97 20.50 9.55 -9.04
C LEU A 97 20.31 11.03 -9.41
N TYR A 98 21.21 11.62 -10.20
CA TYR A 98 21.12 12.99 -10.71
C TYR A 98 20.76 13.08 -12.20
N GLU A 99 20.60 11.94 -12.89
CA GLU A 99 20.08 11.89 -14.25
C GLU A 99 18.60 12.31 -14.27
N ARG A 100 18.14 12.78 -15.43
CA ARG A 100 16.77 13.26 -15.62
C ARG A 100 16.19 12.62 -16.85
N ALA A 101 14.91 12.25 -16.78
CA ALA A 101 14.13 11.90 -17.96
C ALA A 101 14.21 13.02 -19.01
N ALA A 102 14.02 12.67 -20.29
CA ALA A 102 14.01 13.62 -21.39
C ALA A 102 12.97 14.74 -21.16
N ALA A 103 13.24 15.95 -21.65
CA ALA A 103 12.40 17.14 -21.36
C ALA A 103 11.08 17.15 -22.15
N ASP A 104 11.07 16.41 -23.25
CA ASP A 104 10.03 16.22 -24.26
C ASP A 104 9.21 14.92 -24.07
N LEU A 105 9.57 14.10 -23.08
CA LEU A 105 8.85 12.86 -22.73
C LEU A 105 7.39 13.17 -22.34
N ILE A 106 6.44 12.62 -23.11
CA ILE A 106 5.00 12.87 -22.97
C ILE A 106 4.52 12.39 -21.60
N GLY A 107 3.85 13.25 -20.84
CA GLY A 107 3.28 12.89 -19.53
C GLY A 107 4.29 12.70 -18.40
N ARG A 108 5.57 13.06 -18.59
CA ARG A 108 6.59 12.97 -17.53
C ARG A 108 6.21 13.76 -16.28
N TYR A 109 6.55 13.22 -15.11
CA TYR A 109 6.48 13.94 -13.83
C TYR A 109 7.81 14.65 -13.52
N HIS A 110 7.79 15.63 -12.60
CA HIS A 110 9.01 16.26 -12.11
C HIS A 110 9.76 15.31 -11.15
N THR A 111 10.98 14.94 -11.52
CA THR A 111 11.86 14.09 -10.70
C THR A 111 12.54 14.89 -9.58
N ALA A 112 13.06 14.21 -8.55
CA ALA A 112 13.93 14.84 -7.55
C ALA A 112 15.14 15.53 -8.22
N ALA A 113 15.68 14.94 -9.28
CA ALA A 113 16.76 15.51 -10.08
C ALA A 113 16.33 16.75 -10.87
N ASP A 114 15.08 16.87 -11.34
CA ASP A 114 14.56 18.12 -11.93
C ASP A 114 14.52 19.26 -10.90
N TYR A 115 13.97 19.00 -9.70
CA TYR A 115 13.95 19.98 -8.61
C TYR A 115 15.38 20.40 -8.22
N HIS A 116 16.28 19.45 -7.98
CA HIS A 116 17.68 19.72 -7.66
C HIS A 116 18.36 20.57 -8.74
N ASN A 117 18.14 20.29 -10.02
CA ASN A 117 18.73 21.08 -11.11
C ASN A 117 18.09 22.48 -11.25
N ALA A 118 16.79 22.64 -10.98
CA ALA A 118 16.11 23.93 -10.98
C ALA A 118 16.56 24.85 -9.83
N TYR A 119 16.84 24.28 -8.65
CA TYR A 119 17.42 25.01 -7.52
C TYR A 119 18.90 25.34 -7.75
N LYS A 120 19.67 24.40 -8.30
CA LYS A 120 21.09 24.56 -8.64
C LYS A 120 21.36 25.62 -9.71
N SER A 121 20.44 25.83 -10.64
CA SER A 121 20.52 26.92 -11.62
C SER A 121 20.00 28.26 -11.10
N GLY A 122 19.34 28.29 -9.94
CA GLY A 122 18.67 29.48 -9.41
C GLY A 122 17.41 29.89 -10.18
N ASN A 123 16.91 29.06 -11.09
CA ASN A 123 15.69 29.34 -11.87
C ASN A 123 14.44 29.40 -10.99
N VAL A 124 14.41 28.57 -9.94
CA VAL A 124 13.33 28.46 -8.94
C VAL A 124 13.98 28.20 -7.59
N THR A 125 13.31 28.58 -6.50
CA THR A 125 13.73 28.26 -5.12
C THR A 125 12.81 27.22 -4.47
N PRO A 126 13.31 26.44 -3.48
CA PRO A 126 12.47 25.55 -2.68
C PRO A 126 11.27 26.26 -2.03
N LEU A 127 11.44 27.52 -1.61
CA LEU A 127 10.34 28.33 -1.07
C LEU A 127 9.24 28.58 -2.10
N GLN A 128 9.58 28.99 -3.32
CA GLN A 128 8.59 29.21 -4.39
C GLN A 128 7.85 27.91 -4.75
N VAL A 129 8.52 26.76 -4.72
CA VAL A 129 7.87 25.45 -4.91
C VAL A 129 6.91 25.13 -3.77
N ALA A 130 7.31 25.33 -2.52
CA ALA A 130 6.44 25.10 -1.37
C ALA A 130 5.23 26.04 -1.36
N GLU A 131 5.42 27.34 -1.63
CA GLU A 131 4.34 28.33 -1.72
C GLU A 131 3.34 27.99 -2.85
N ALA A 132 3.84 27.60 -4.02
CA ALA A 132 3.01 27.15 -5.14
C ALA A 132 2.21 25.88 -4.79
N LEU A 133 2.84 24.87 -4.17
CA LEU A 133 2.13 23.65 -3.75
C LEU A 133 1.11 23.94 -2.64
N HIS A 134 1.41 24.82 -1.69
CA HIS A 134 0.45 25.25 -0.66
C HIS A 134 -0.80 25.90 -1.27
N SER A 135 -0.67 26.66 -2.37
CA SER A 135 -1.83 27.17 -3.13
C SER A 135 -2.72 26.10 -3.78
N LEU A 136 -2.30 24.83 -3.76
CA LEU A 136 -3.01 23.70 -4.37
C LEU A 136 -3.48 22.65 -3.36
N VAL A 137 -2.85 22.54 -2.18
CA VAL A 137 -3.11 21.44 -1.24
C VAL A 137 -3.87 21.82 0.04
N LEU A 138 -3.84 23.10 0.44
CA LEU A 138 -4.40 23.50 1.73
C LEU A 138 -5.94 23.51 1.71
N ARG A 139 -6.53 22.85 2.71
CA ARG A 139 -7.98 22.84 2.91
C ARG A 139 -8.47 24.21 3.39
N GLY A 140 -9.73 24.52 3.08
CA GLY A 140 -10.38 25.77 3.52
C GLY A 140 -10.08 27.00 2.66
N GLN A 141 -9.36 26.86 1.55
CA GLN A 141 -9.22 27.90 0.52
C GLN A 141 -10.56 28.18 -0.20
N ASP A 142 -10.76 29.42 -0.62
CA ASP A 142 -11.87 29.87 -1.46
C ASP A 142 -11.31 30.69 -2.66
N PRO A 143 -11.52 30.25 -3.93
CA PRO A 143 -12.16 29.01 -4.34
C PRO A 143 -11.35 27.78 -3.92
N ARG A 144 -12.06 26.69 -3.60
CA ARG A 144 -11.46 25.44 -3.13
C ARG A 144 -10.68 24.74 -4.25
N SER A 145 -9.40 24.42 -4.01
CA SER A 145 -8.57 23.66 -4.95
C SER A 145 -9.16 22.27 -5.23
N LYS A 146 -9.09 21.83 -6.50
CA LYS A 146 -9.54 20.49 -6.93
C LYS A 146 -8.70 19.33 -6.38
N TYR A 147 -7.59 19.62 -5.70
CA TYR A 147 -6.66 18.62 -5.13
C TYR A 147 -6.69 18.53 -3.60
N ASP A 148 -7.41 19.40 -2.88
CA ASP A 148 -7.35 19.48 -1.40
C ASP A 148 -7.96 18.25 -0.69
N ASN A 149 -8.70 17.42 -1.43
CA ASN A 149 -9.28 16.17 -0.97
C ASN A 149 -8.22 15.07 -0.77
N ALA A 150 -7.10 15.11 -1.50
CA ALA A 150 -5.96 14.19 -1.37
C ALA A 150 -5.08 14.46 -0.13
N TRP A 151 -5.36 15.52 0.61
CA TRP A 151 -4.66 15.96 1.82
C TRP A 151 -5.64 16.00 3.00
N VAL A 152 -5.14 16.01 4.23
CA VAL A 152 -5.96 16.28 5.43
C VAL A 152 -5.69 17.69 5.95
N ASP A 153 -6.45 18.10 6.96
CA ASP A 153 -6.24 19.39 7.64
C ASP A 153 -4.92 19.36 8.44
N SER A 154 -4.15 20.45 8.37
CA SER A 154 -2.87 20.60 9.06
C SER A 154 -3.01 21.21 10.46
N HIS A 155 -4.19 21.75 10.79
CA HIS A 155 -4.46 22.53 12.01
C HIS A 155 -3.52 23.73 12.19
N GLY A 156 -3.01 24.29 11.09
CA GLY A 156 -2.09 25.45 11.07
C GLY A 156 -0.60 25.09 11.05
N ALA A 157 -0.26 23.80 10.96
CA ALA A 157 1.12 23.31 10.84
C ALA A 157 1.79 23.67 9.49
N ASP A 158 1.07 24.29 8.55
CA ASP A 158 1.55 24.69 7.20
C ASP A 158 2.84 25.52 7.23
N ASN A 159 3.00 26.32 8.28
CA ASN A 159 4.16 27.16 8.50
C ASN A 159 5.47 26.35 8.66
N ILE A 160 5.39 25.08 9.09
CA ILE A 160 6.54 24.19 9.23
C ILE A 160 7.14 23.86 7.86
N ALA A 161 6.28 23.52 6.88
CA ALA A 161 6.70 23.23 5.51
C ALA A 161 7.35 24.46 4.84
N LEU A 162 6.71 25.63 4.98
CA LEU A 162 7.24 26.89 4.45
C LEU A 162 8.55 27.31 5.13
N GLU A 163 8.71 27.06 6.43
CA GLU A 163 9.95 27.37 7.16
C GLU A 163 11.10 26.43 6.77
N ALA A 164 10.83 25.12 6.63
CA ALA A 164 11.79 24.19 6.04
C ALA A 164 12.20 24.62 4.61
N ALA A 165 11.26 25.15 3.83
CA ALA A 165 11.51 25.68 2.50
C ALA A 165 12.36 26.95 2.48
N ARG A 166 12.20 27.86 3.45
CA ARG A 166 13.10 29.02 3.65
C ARG A 166 14.52 28.57 3.98
N GLN A 167 14.65 27.61 4.89
CA GLN A 167 15.95 27.08 5.31
C GLN A 167 16.68 26.35 4.16
N SER A 168 15.95 25.57 3.36
CA SER A 168 16.48 24.97 2.12
C SER A 168 16.89 26.04 1.10
N THR A 169 16.06 27.08 0.90
CA THR A 169 16.36 28.19 -0.01
C THR A 169 17.64 28.94 0.38
N GLU A 170 17.86 29.18 1.69
CA GLU A 170 19.09 29.82 2.18
C GLU A 170 20.31 28.89 2.06
N ARG A 171 20.17 27.57 2.28
CA ARG A 171 21.23 26.57 2.00
C ARG A 171 21.66 26.59 0.54
N TRP A 172 20.69 26.57 -0.39
CA TRP A 172 20.93 26.66 -1.83
C TRP A 172 21.62 27.97 -2.23
N LYS A 173 21.13 29.10 -1.73
CA LYS A 173 21.72 30.44 -1.93
C LYS A 173 23.15 30.58 -1.40
N GLN A 174 23.50 29.84 -0.34
CA GLN A 174 24.87 29.76 0.19
C GLN A 174 25.77 28.75 -0.55
N GLY A 175 25.25 28.01 -1.53
CA GLY A 175 25.99 26.93 -2.21
C GLY A 175 26.25 25.71 -1.33
N ARG A 176 25.37 25.44 -0.34
CA ARG A 176 25.51 24.37 0.66
C ARG A 176 24.24 23.49 0.78
N PRO A 177 23.69 22.93 -0.32
CA PRO A 177 22.59 21.98 -0.23
C PRO A 177 23.02 20.69 0.47
N LEU A 178 22.08 20.02 1.14
CA LEU A 178 22.30 18.75 1.86
C LEU A 178 22.44 17.52 0.93
N GLY A 179 21.96 17.61 -0.32
CA GLY A 179 22.08 16.53 -1.30
C GLY A 179 21.06 16.65 -2.44
N LEU A 180 20.74 15.52 -3.09
CA LEU A 180 19.70 15.42 -4.11
C LEU A 180 18.33 15.92 -3.60
N LEU A 181 17.96 15.54 -2.38
CA LEU A 181 16.63 15.77 -1.82
C LEU A 181 16.44 17.16 -1.17
N ASP A 182 17.47 18.00 -1.10
CA ASP A 182 17.35 19.29 -0.41
C ASP A 182 16.38 20.24 -1.14
N GLY A 183 15.22 20.46 -0.53
CA GLY A 183 14.13 21.24 -1.10
C GLY A 183 13.14 20.44 -1.95
N VAL A 184 13.28 19.12 -2.08
CA VAL A 184 12.34 18.28 -2.84
C VAL A 184 11.04 18.09 -2.04
N PRO A 185 9.86 18.40 -2.61
CA PRO A 185 8.59 18.28 -1.91
C PRO A 185 8.12 16.83 -1.80
N PHE A 186 7.53 16.46 -0.65
CA PHE A 186 6.86 15.17 -0.45
C PHE A 186 5.63 15.27 0.45
N GLY A 187 4.79 14.23 0.45
CA GLY A 187 3.66 14.07 1.36
C GLY A 187 3.82 12.83 2.24
N VAL A 188 3.12 12.81 3.38
CA VAL A 188 3.17 11.70 4.35
C VAL A 188 1.78 11.17 4.62
N LYS A 189 1.57 9.85 4.53
CA LYS A 189 0.28 9.22 4.80
C LYS A 189 -0.25 9.54 6.21
N ASP A 190 -1.55 9.74 6.34
CA ASP A 190 -2.16 10.27 7.56
C ASP A 190 -2.10 9.31 8.79
N ASP A 191 -1.66 8.05 8.61
CA ASP A 191 -1.37 7.09 9.69
C ASP A 191 0.09 7.07 10.19
N LEU A 192 0.99 7.87 9.60
CA LEU A 192 2.40 7.94 9.98
C LEU A 192 2.72 9.22 10.77
N ASP A 193 3.19 9.07 12.02
CA ASP A 193 3.41 10.20 12.92
C ASP A 193 4.58 11.10 12.48
N VAL A 194 4.30 12.41 12.44
CA VAL A 194 5.27 13.47 12.14
C VAL A 194 5.15 14.54 13.20
N LYS A 195 6.28 14.96 13.77
CA LYS A 195 6.30 15.92 14.86
C LYS A 195 5.50 17.18 14.52
N ASP A 196 4.74 17.68 15.48
CA ASP A 196 3.89 18.87 15.42
C ASP A 196 2.68 18.78 14.45
N TYR A 197 2.56 17.71 13.65
CA TYR A 197 1.37 17.40 12.84
C TYR A 197 0.42 16.42 13.56
N VAL A 198 -0.87 16.48 13.22
CA VAL A 198 -1.90 15.52 13.68
C VAL A 198 -1.98 14.33 12.71
N SER A 199 -1.92 13.10 13.23
CA SER A 199 -2.31 11.88 12.51
C SER A 199 -3.78 11.56 12.78
N HIS A 200 -4.63 11.57 11.75
CA HIS A 200 -6.05 11.29 11.89
C HIS A 200 -6.39 9.81 11.67
N MET A 201 -5.48 9.01 11.09
CA MET A 201 -5.75 7.62 10.63
C MET A 201 -6.90 7.52 9.62
N GLY A 202 -7.18 8.57 8.84
CA GLY A 202 -8.36 8.69 7.99
C GLY A 202 -9.70 8.84 8.74
N LEU A 203 -9.70 8.96 10.07
CA LEU A 203 -10.89 9.23 10.87
C LEU A 203 -11.28 10.72 10.79
N LYS A 204 -12.57 11.04 10.97
CA LYS A 204 -12.97 12.44 11.19
C LYS A 204 -12.32 13.00 12.46
N TYR A 205 -11.73 14.20 12.36
CA TYR A 205 -11.11 14.89 13.48
C TYR A 205 -12.08 15.10 14.66
N GLN A 206 -11.62 14.71 15.85
CA GLN A 206 -12.32 14.70 17.13
C GLN A 206 -11.29 15.01 18.22
N SER A 207 -11.25 16.26 18.70
CA SER A 207 -10.23 16.75 19.65
C SER A 207 -10.24 16.08 21.03
N ASN A 208 -11.23 15.24 21.32
CA ASN A 208 -11.32 14.40 22.51
C ASN A 208 -10.65 13.02 22.35
N LEU A 209 -10.19 12.63 21.15
CA LEU A 209 -9.44 11.39 20.95
C LEU A 209 -8.01 11.54 21.47
N SER A 210 -7.53 10.53 22.18
CA SER A 210 -6.21 10.47 22.81
C SER A 210 -5.07 10.75 21.84
N PHE A 211 -5.17 10.21 20.62
CA PHE A 211 -4.12 10.18 19.58
C PHE A 211 -4.28 11.22 18.47
N GLN A 212 -5.43 11.89 18.34
CA GLN A 212 -5.60 12.97 17.34
C GLN A 212 -5.08 14.30 17.90
N LYS A 213 -3.76 14.35 18.08
CA LYS A 213 -3.01 15.48 18.64
C LYS A 213 -1.71 15.66 17.84
N PRO A 214 -1.05 16.83 17.92
CA PRO A 214 0.30 17.00 17.39
C PRO A 214 1.24 15.93 17.97
N ALA A 215 1.93 15.17 17.12
CA ALA A 215 2.86 14.15 17.57
C ALA A 215 4.13 14.77 18.18
N GLU A 216 4.71 14.13 19.20
CA GLU A 216 5.92 14.61 19.89
C GLU A 216 7.21 14.32 19.07
N GLU A 217 7.18 13.30 18.21
CA GLU A 217 8.31 12.85 17.40
C GLU A 217 7.89 12.46 15.96
N THR A 218 8.84 12.55 15.02
CA THR A 218 8.67 12.09 13.63
C THR A 218 9.15 10.65 13.46
N ILE A 219 8.32 9.79 12.85
CA ILE A 219 8.67 8.40 12.53
C ILE A 219 9.95 8.29 11.67
N HIS A 220 10.76 7.25 11.89
CA HIS A 220 12.12 7.16 11.36
C HIS A 220 12.25 7.38 9.83
N PRO A 221 11.42 6.79 8.94
CA PRO A 221 11.52 7.05 7.50
C PRO A 221 11.30 8.51 7.11
N VAL A 222 10.31 9.18 7.71
CA VAL A 222 10.03 10.61 7.45
C VAL A 222 11.15 11.48 8.01
N ARG A 223 11.70 11.12 9.18
CA ARG A 223 12.86 11.81 9.78
C ARG A 223 14.08 11.73 8.86
N LYS A 224 14.33 10.59 8.20
CA LYS A 224 15.42 10.44 7.23
C LYS A 224 15.25 11.31 5.98
N LEU A 225 14.03 11.49 5.48
CA LEU A 225 13.75 12.43 4.40
C LEU A 225 13.98 13.89 4.84
N GLN A 226 13.55 14.26 6.03
CA GLN A 226 13.79 15.60 6.62
C GLN A 226 15.28 15.87 6.87
N GLU A 227 16.04 14.88 7.36
CA GLU A 227 17.50 14.93 7.54
C GLU A 227 18.24 15.13 6.20
N ALA A 228 17.72 14.57 5.10
CA ALA A 228 18.21 14.80 3.74
C ALA A 228 17.77 16.14 3.11
N GLY A 229 17.01 16.96 3.84
CA GLY A 229 16.54 18.28 3.42
C GLY A 229 15.23 18.29 2.62
N ALA A 230 14.53 17.16 2.49
CA ALA A 230 13.24 17.11 1.81
C ALA A 230 12.16 17.87 2.59
N ILE A 231 11.24 18.52 1.88
CA ILE A 231 10.18 19.34 2.46
C ILE A 231 8.88 18.54 2.48
N MET A 232 8.40 18.19 3.66
CA MET A 232 7.05 17.66 3.81
C MET A 232 6.04 18.80 3.61
N ILE A 233 5.22 18.70 2.57
CA ILE A 233 4.18 19.68 2.22
C ILE A 233 2.92 19.47 3.08
N GLY A 234 2.62 18.22 3.47
CA GLY A 234 1.46 17.93 4.31
C GLY A 234 1.18 16.45 4.52
N LYS A 235 0.05 16.16 5.17
CA LYS A 235 -0.45 14.80 5.45
C LYS A 235 -1.46 14.39 4.37
N ASN A 236 -1.32 13.19 3.78
CA ASN A 236 -2.17 12.69 2.71
C ASN A 236 -3.38 11.92 3.24
N ALA A 237 -4.54 12.16 2.63
CA ALA A 237 -5.78 11.46 2.95
C ALA A 237 -5.69 9.95 2.64
N MET A 238 -6.42 9.14 3.40
CA MET A 238 -6.44 7.68 3.30
C MET A 238 -7.80 7.12 3.71
N HIS A 239 -8.10 5.87 3.34
CA HIS A 239 -9.21 5.12 3.93
C HIS A 239 -9.05 5.01 5.45
N GLU A 240 -10.15 5.14 6.17
CA GLU A 240 -10.19 5.08 7.64
C GLU A 240 -9.55 3.77 8.15
N LEU A 241 -8.56 3.89 9.04
CA LEU A 241 -7.69 2.81 9.54
C LEU A 241 -6.96 1.97 8.46
N GLY A 242 -7.01 2.36 7.18
CA GLY A 242 -6.48 1.59 6.06
C GLY A 242 -7.36 0.43 5.57
N CYS A 243 -8.67 0.45 5.84
CA CYS A 243 -9.56 -0.70 5.64
C CYS A 243 -9.84 -1.15 4.17
N ASP A 244 -9.45 -0.40 3.13
CA ASP A 244 -9.90 -0.66 1.74
C ASP A 244 -8.89 -0.19 0.65
N THR A 245 -8.94 -0.72 -0.59
CA THR A 245 -7.74 -0.86 -1.47
C THR A 245 -7.81 -0.60 -2.99
N THR A 246 -8.98 -0.64 -3.65
CA THR A 246 -9.29 -0.21 -5.05
C THR A 246 -8.16 0.04 -6.16
N GLY A 247 -7.90 -0.91 -7.11
CA GLY A 247 -7.20 -0.72 -8.45
C GLY A 247 -5.82 -1.42 -8.72
N CYS A 248 -5.36 -1.96 -9.90
CA CYS A 248 -5.86 -2.12 -11.31
C CYS A 248 -5.27 -3.36 -12.11
N ASN A 249 -5.92 -3.82 -13.22
CA ASN A 249 -5.74 -5.12 -13.99
C ASN A 249 -5.09 -5.07 -15.40
N PHE A 250 -4.51 -6.17 -15.93
CA PHE A 250 -3.47 -6.18 -17.00
C PHE A 250 -3.43 -7.38 -18.00
N ASN A 251 -2.74 -7.22 -19.15
CA ASN A 251 -2.15 -8.33 -19.95
C ASN A 251 -0.97 -8.02 -20.94
N ASN A 252 -0.58 -6.76 -21.22
CA ASN A 252 0.24 -6.43 -22.43
C ASN A 252 1.78 -6.37 -22.29
N GLY A 253 2.32 -6.20 -21.09
CA GLY A 253 3.75 -5.88 -20.85
C GLY A 253 4.64 -7.09 -20.52
N LEU A 254 4.07 -8.25 -20.23
CA LEU A 254 4.82 -9.52 -20.06
C LEU A 254 5.63 -9.86 -21.31
N ASP A 255 5.16 -9.47 -22.49
CA ASP A 255 5.86 -9.69 -23.75
C ASP A 255 7.04 -8.74 -23.98
N TYR A 256 7.10 -7.57 -23.33
CA TYR A 256 8.28 -6.71 -23.38
C TYR A 256 9.41 -7.24 -22.48
N LEU A 257 9.10 -7.71 -21.27
CA LEU A 257 10.14 -8.24 -20.37
C LEU A 257 10.88 -9.44 -20.99
N LYS A 258 10.19 -10.29 -21.76
CA LYS A 258 10.84 -11.35 -22.57
C LYS A 258 11.91 -10.81 -23.52
N THR A 259 11.74 -9.60 -24.07
CA THR A 259 12.73 -8.97 -24.97
C THR A 259 13.96 -8.43 -24.25
N LEU A 260 13.89 -8.23 -22.93
CA LEU A 260 15.03 -7.86 -22.08
C LEU A 260 15.80 -9.07 -21.54
N GLY A 261 15.39 -10.30 -21.89
CA GLY A 261 16.08 -11.54 -21.50
C GLY A 261 15.50 -12.25 -20.27
N TYR A 262 14.36 -11.79 -19.72
CA TYR A 262 13.67 -12.51 -18.64
C TYR A 262 13.04 -13.81 -19.16
N GLU A 263 13.38 -14.95 -18.56
CA GLU A 263 12.70 -16.22 -18.79
C GLU A 263 11.37 -16.27 -18.01
N VAL A 264 10.30 -16.75 -18.65
CA VAL A 264 8.98 -16.90 -18.02
C VAL A 264 8.78 -18.36 -17.60
N VAL A 265 8.94 -18.62 -16.31
CA VAL A 265 8.65 -19.92 -15.69
C VAL A 265 7.22 -19.97 -15.15
N GLU A 266 6.55 -21.12 -15.30
CA GLU A 266 5.24 -21.36 -14.70
C GLU A 266 5.41 -21.85 -13.26
N ILE A 267 4.73 -21.19 -12.31
CA ILE A 267 4.74 -21.56 -10.89
C ILE A 267 3.31 -21.77 -10.39
N THR A 268 3.14 -22.68 -9.43
CA THR A 268 1.87 -22.92 -8.73
C THR A 268 2.03 -22.57 -7.26
N ILE A 269 1.33 -21.54 -6.79
CA ILE A 269 1.22 -21.22 -5.37
C ILE A 269 -0.12 -21.81 -4.87
N PRO A 270 -0.10 -22.80 -3.97
CA PRO A 270 -1.31 -23.50 -3.56
C PRO A 270 -2.12 -22.73 -2.52
N ASN A 271 -3.40 -23.08 -2.40
CA ASN A 271 -4.30 -22.65 -1.32
C ASN A 271 -4.46 -21.12 -1.20
N LEU A 272 -4.32 -20.38 -2.32
CA LEU A 272 -4.34 -18.92 -2.34
C LEU A 272 -5.64 -18.32 -1.75
N LYS A 273 -6.80 -18.95 -1.95
CA LYS A 273 -8.09 -18.44 -1.45
C LYS A 273 -8.16 -18.55 0.08
N GLU A 274 -7.70 -19.68 0.61
CA GLU A 274 -7.55 -19.97 2.02
C GLU A 274 -6.59 -18.98 2.68
N CYS A 275 -5.45 -18.72 2.04
CA CYS A 275 -4.46 -17.75 2.49
C CYS A 275 -5.00 -16.30 2.46
N GLN A 276 -5.72 -15.91 1.41
CA GLN A 276 -6.36 -14.60 1.29
C GLN A 276 -7.41 -14.36 2.39
N LEU A 277 -8.27 -15.36 2.65
CA LEU A 277 -9.26 -15.31 3.72
C LEU A 277 -8.61 -15.24 5.11
N ALA A 278 -7.56 -16.04 5.34
CA ALA A 278 -6.79 -16.02 6.59
C ALA A 278 -6.07 -14.67 6.81
N HIS A 279 -5.49 -14.08 5.77
CA HIS A 279 -4.87 -12.76 5.82
C HIS A 279 -5.89 -11.67 6.18
N GLY A 280 -7.02 -11.60 5.46
CA GLY A 280 -8.08 -10.64 5.75
C GLY A 280 -8.65 -10.80 7.17
N ALA A 281 -8.90 -12.04 7.61
CA ALA A 281 -9.39 -12.32 8.95
C ALA A 281 -8.38 -11.94 10.05
N ALA A 282 -7.08 -12.21 9.85
CA ALA A 282 -6.02 -11.81 10.77
C ALA A 282 -5.93 -10.27 10.87
N CYS A 283 -5.81 -9.57 9.74
CA CYS A 283 -5.70 -8.11 9.70
C CYS A 283 -6.91 -7.41 10.36
N LEU A 284 -8.14 -7.88 10.14
CA LEU A 284 -9.32 -7.33 10.81
C LEU A 284 -9.34 -7.59 12.32
N THR A 285 -8.79 -8.72 12.77
CA THR A 285 -8.68 -9.06 14.20
C THR A 285 -7.63 -8.19 14.88
N GLU A 286 -6.45 -8.05 14.27
CA GLU A 286 -5.37 -7.20 14.75
C GLU A 286 -5.78 -5.71 14.78
N MET A 287 -6.45 -5.24 13.72
CA MET A 287 -6.99 -3.87 13.63
C MET A 287 -8.06 -3.57 14.69
N ALA A 288 -8.93 -4.54 15.00
CA ALA A 288 -9.94 -4.41 16.05
C ALA A 288 -9.30 -4.15 17.43
N GLU A 289 -8.29 -4.93 17.81
CA GLU A 289 -7.60 -4.73 19.09
C GLU A 289 -6.69 -3.49 19.07
N GLN A 290 -6.00 -3.19 17.96
CA GLN A 290 -5.20 -1.97 17.84
C GLN A 290 -6.05 -0.70 18.01
N HIS A 291 -7.22 -0.60 17.35
CA HIS A 291 -8.10 0.56 17.51
C HIS A 291 -8.65 0.66 18.94
N ARG A 292 -9.08 -0.47 19.52
CA ARG A 292 -9.54 -0.53 20.91
C ARG A 292 -8.47 -0.07 21.89
N SER A 293 -7.23 -0.54 21.73
CA SER A 293 -6.08 -0.18 22.56
C SER A 293 -5.75 1.32 22.47
N ARG A 294 -5.75 1.91 21.26
CA ARG A 294 -5.56 3.36 21.04
C ARG A 294 -6.63 4.21 21.74
N ILE A 295 -7.88 3.75 21.79
CA ILE A 295 -9.00 4.39 22.50
C ILE A 295 -8.93 4.16 24.03
N GLY A 296 -8.38 3.03 24.47
CA GLY A 296 -8.24 2.69 25.88
C GLY A 296 -9.55 2.18 26.50
N LYS A 297 -9.93 2.75 27.66
CA LYS A 297 -10.99 2.19 28.53
C LYS A 297 -12.43 2.55 28.14
N ASP A 298 -12.68 3.28 27.05
CA ASP A 298 -14.06 3.57 26.62
C ASP A 298 -14.74 2.32 26.03
N SER A 299 -15.83 1.88 26.67
CA SER A 299 -16.69 0.80 26.19
C SER A 299 -17.36 1.12 24.84
N ASN A 300 -17.36 2.39 24.43
CA ASN A 300 -17.96 2.88 23.19
C ASN A 300 -16.96 3.08 22.05
N TRP A 301 -15.78 2.46 22.08
CA TRP A 301 -14.71 2.60 21.08
C TRP A 301 -15.14 2.48 19.59
N MET A 302 -16.22 1.74 19.28
CA MET A 302 -16.82 1.69 17.94
C MET A 302 -17.59 2.96 17.52
N LYS A 303 -17.79 3.96 18.38
CA LYS A 303 -18.47 5.23 18.03
C LYS A 303 -17.57 6.22 17.29
N THR A 304 -16.25 6.11 17.45
CA THR A 304 -15.25 7.07 16.96
C THR A 304 -14.93 6.92 15.47
N VAL A 305 -15.38 5.81 14.87
CA VAL A 305 -15.21 5.38 13.48
C VAL A 305 -16.51 5.54 12.66
N ASN A 306 -16.39 5.53 11.33
CA ASN A 306 -17.52 5.57 10.41
C ASN A 306 -18.33 4.24 10.39
N ASN A 307 -19.41 4.20 9.60
CA ASN A 307 -20.37 3.10 9.64
C ASN A 307 -19.93 1.84 8.89
N ALA A 308 -19.05 1.94 7.90
CA ALA A 308 -18.40 0.78 7.28
C ALA A 308 -17.38 0.15 8.22
N THR A 309 -16.52 0.98 8.81
CA THR A 309 -15.49 0.53 9.76
C THR A 309 -16.10 -0.14 11.00
N LYS A 310 -17.28 0.29 11.47
CA LYS A 310 -18.06 -0.41 12.52
C LYS A 310 -18.39 -1.86 12.16
N ILE A 311 -18.68 -2.15 10.89
CA ILE A 311 -18.96 -3.51 10.42
C ILE A 311 -17.66 -4.32 10.43
N MET A 312 -16.59 -3.76 9.85
CA MET A 312 -15.28 -4.43 9.74
C MET A 312 -14.66 -4.75 11.12
N LEU A 313 -14.64 -3.77 12.05
CA LEU A 313 -14.17 -3.97 13.43
C LEU A 313 -15.08 -4.89 14.23
N GLY A 314 -16.40 -4.84 14.02
CA GLY A 314 -17.37 -5.75 14.65
C GLY A 314 -17.15 -7.20 14.24
N VAL A 315 -16.89 -7.44 12.96
CA VAL A 315 -16.50 -8.75 12.43
C VAL A 315 -15.14 -9.18 12.99
N GLY A 316 -14.11 -8.34 12.91
CA GLY A 316 -12.77 -8.66 13.44
C GLY A 316 -12.76 -9.00 14.94
N SER A 317 -13.62 -8.34 15.72
CA SER A 317 -13.81 -8.61 17.16
C SER A 317 -14.37 -10.01 17.49
N CYS A 318 -14.83 -10.77 16.50
CA CYS A 318 -15.43 -12.10 16.69
C CYS A 318 -14.49 -13.29 16.49
N THR A 319 -13.25 -13.08 16.02
CA THR A 319 -12.28 -14.16 15.76
C THR A 319 -11.88 -14.90 17.04
N PRO A 320 -12.16 -16.20 17.18
CA PRO A 320 -11.65 -17.00 18.29
C PRO A 320 -10.14 -17.28 18.15
N GLY A 321 -9.44 -17.41 19.28
CA GLY A 321 -7.98 -17.63 19.27
C GLY A 321 -7.53 -18.90 18.54
N LEU A 322 -8.36 -19.94 18.45
CA LEU A 322 -8.07 -21.15 17.68
C LEU A 322 -8.09 -20.90 16.16
N ASP A 323 -9.00 -20.06 15.68
CA ASP A 323 -9.05 -19.64 14.28
C ASP A 323 -7.86 -18.74 13.94
N LEU A 324 -7.49 -17.81 14.84
CA LEU A 324 -6.28 -17.00 14.70
C LEU A 324 -5.01 -17.87 14.60
N ILE A 325 -4.89 -18.89 15.46
CA ILE A 325 -3.81 -19.88 15.35
C ILE A 325 -3.81 -20.56 13.98
N LYS A 326 -4.97 -20.97 13.43
CA LYS A 326 -5.06 -21.56 12.09
C LYS A 326 -4.57 -20.63 10.99
N TYR A 327 -4.87 -19.32 11.06
CA TYR A 327 -4.35 -18.34 10.10
C TYR A 327 -2.81 -18.27 10.13
N HIS A 328 -2.22 -18.31 11.32
CA HIS A 328 -0.76 -18.30 11.48
C HIS A 328 -0.08 -19.65 11.19
N GLN A 329 -0.78 -20.78 11.33
CA GLN A 329 -0.32 -22.08 10.82
C GLN A 329 -0.27 -22.05 9.29
N LEU A 330 -1.30 -21.50 8.62
CA LEU A 330 -1.34 -21.36 7.18
C LEU A 330 -0.24 -20.41 6.66
N ARG A 331 0.11 -19.35 7.42
CA ARG A 331 1.27 -18.51 7.11
C ARG A 331 2.58 -19.29 7.08
N THR A 332 2.79 -20.25 8.00
CA THR A 332 3.98 -21.12 7.99
C THR A 332 4.05 -21.94 6.71
N VAL A 333 2.96 -22.65 6.36
CA VAL A 333 2.88 -23.48 5.14
C VAL A 333 3.17 -22.64 3.88
N LEU A 334 2.60 -21.43 3.81
CA LEU A 334 2.82 -20.53 2.67
C LEU A 334 4.27 -20.03 2.60
N MET A 335 4.88 -19.63 3.73
CA MET A 335 6.28 -19.18 3.74
C MET A 335 7.28 -20.32 3.43
N GLU A 336 7.03 -21.54 3.89
CA GLU A 336 7.82 -22.73 3.55
C GLU A 336 7.75 -23.04 2.05
N HIS A 337 6.58 -22.84 1.43
CA HIS A 337 6.40 -22.95 -0.01
C HIS A 337 7.08 -21.81 -0.79
N MET A 338 7.05 -20.57 -0.30
CA MET A 338 7.81 -19.47 -0.92
C MET A 338 9.31 -19.74 -0.89
N ALA A 339 9.85 -20.21 0.23
CA ALA A 339 11.24 -20.63 0.33
C ALA A 339 11.58 -21.82 -0.61
N TYR A 340 10.61 -22.69 -0.91
CA TYR A 340 10.74 -23.71 -1.96
C TYR A 340 10.80 -23.10 -3.37
N ILE A 341 9.94 -22.13 -3.69
CA ILE A 341 9.98 -21.41 -4.99
C ILE A 341 11.34 -20.72 -5.18
N PHE A 342 11.79 -19.94 -4.19
CA PHE A 342 13.07 -19.22 -4.27
C PHE A 342 14.27 -20.19 -4.36
N LYS A 343 14.25 -21.33 -3.65
CA LYS A 343 15.28 -22.37 -3.78
C LYS A 343 15.26 -23.10 -5.13
N THR A 344 14.09 -23.23 -5.75
CA THR A 344 13.92 -23.90 -7.05
C THR A 344 14.28 -22.98 -8.22
N TYR A 345 13.98 -21.70 -8.09
CA TYR A 345 14.22 -20.66 -9.10
C TYR A 345 14.97 -19.46 -8.47
N PRO A 346 16.28 -19.56 -8.23
CA PRO A 346 17.05 -18.46 -7.62
C PRO A 346 16.96 -17.17 -8.45
N GLY A 347 16.59 -16.06 -7.81
CA GLY A 347 16.40 -14.76 -8.46
C GLY A 347 15.06 -14.58 -9.19
N ILE A 348 14.09 -15.48 -9.01
CA ILE A 348 12.75 -15.36 -9.60
C ILE A 348 12.02 -14.08 -9.16
N ILE A 349 11.55 -13.31 -10.15
CA ILE A 349 10.59 -12.21 -9.93
C ILE A 349 9.19 -12.74 -10.25
N ILE A 350 8.33 -12.76 -9.24
CA ILE A 350 6.95 -13.22 -9.35
C ILE A 350 6.09 -12.03 -9.76
N LEU A 351 5.52 -12.10 -10.97
CA LEU A 351 4.72 -11.04 -11.56
C LEU A 351 3.21 -11.33 -11.43
N SER A 352 2.45 -10.30 -11.07
CA SER A 352 0.99 -10.30 -11.09
C SER A 352 0.45 -8.91 -11.45
N PRO A 353 -0.83 -8.75 -11.84
CA PRO A 353 -1.48 -7.44 -11.78
C PRO A 353 -1.43 -6.91 -10.34
N THR A 354 -1.44 -5.60 -10.14
CA THR A 354 -1.57 -5.02 -8.78
C THR A 354 -2.98 -5.25 -8.22
N SER A 355 -4.03 -5.22 -9.05
CA SER A 355 -5.38 -5.68 -8.69
C SER A 355 -6.17 -6.19 -9.90
N PRO A 356 -7.38 -6.76 -9.72
CA PRO A 356 -8.27 -7.17 -10.82
C PRO A 356 -9.30 -6.11 -11.26
N GLN A 357 -9.26 -4.84 -10.80
CA GLN A 357 -10.36 -3.87 -11.00
C GLN A 357 -9.89 -2.53 -11.60
N ILE A 358 -10.39 -2.11 -12.78
CA ILE A 358 -9.97 -0.84 -13.40
C ILE A 358 -10.66 0.33 -12.68
N GLY A 359 -9.92 0.99 -11.78
CA GLY A 359 -10.46 2.04 -10.90
C GLY A 359 -11.56 1.51 -9.96
N TRP A 360 -12.40 2.42 -9.47
CA TRP A 360 -13.60 2.08 -8.69
C TRP A 360 -14.68 3.15 -8.85
N PRO A 361 -15.93 2.79 -9.19
CA PRO A 361 -16.99 3.76 -9.43
C PRO A 361 -17.45 4.45 -8.13
N ARG A 362 -17.55 5.77 -8.17
CA ARG A 362 -17.92 6.65 -7.07
C ARG A 362 -19.41 7.00 -7.15
N ASN A 363 -20.18 6.53 -6.19
CA ASN A 363 -21.64 6.66 -6.18
C ASN A 363 -22.09 7.88 -5.37
N GLN A 364 -23.32 8.34 -5.62
CA GLN A 364 -23.91 9.44 -4.87
C GLN A 364 -24.05 9.08 -3.38
N GLY A 365 -23.39 9.84 -2.52
CA GLY A 365 -23.42 9.65 -1.07
C GLY A 365 -22.28 8.79 -0.50
N ASP A 366 -21.42 8.19 -1.32
CA ASP A 366 -20.25 7.43 -0.81
C ASP A 366 -19.36 8.30 0.10
N GLU A 367 -19.10 9.57 -0.26
CA GLU A 367 -18.37 10.53 0.60
C GLU A 367 -19.10 10.89 1.91
N ALA A 368 -20.43 10.85 1.92
CA ALA A 368 -21.24 11.32 3.05
C ALA A 368 -21.51 10.22 4.10
N TYR A 369 -21.47 8.95 3.69
CA TYR A 369 -21.82 7.80 4.52
C TYR A 369 -20.74 6.72 4.61
N GLY A 370 -19.78 6.72 3.68
CA GLY A 370 -18.90 5.60 3.39
C GLY A 370 -19.56 4.56 2.48
N VAL A 371 -18.78 3.51 2.19
CA VAL A 371 -19.21 2.28 1.50
C VAL A 371 -18.71 1.07 2.31
N ASN A 372 -19.49 -0.01 2.35
CA ASN A 372 -19.00 -1.32 2.76
C ASN A 372 -19.33 -2.36 1.68
N ASP A 373 -18.31 -2.80 0.95
CA ASP A 373 -18.43 -3.64 -0.25
C ASP A 373 -17.40 -4.79 -0.16
N ALA A 374 -17.47 -5.54 0.93
CA ALA A 374 -16.39 -6.44 1.37
C ALA A 374 -15.96 -7.48 0.31
N ASN A 375 -16.87 -7.90 -0.57
CA ASN A 375 -16.56 -8.82 -1.67
C ASN A 375 -15.70 -8.14 -2.73
N THR A 376 -16.05 -6.91 -3.12
CA THR A 376 -15.31 -6.13 -4.10
C THR A 376 -13.96 -5.68 -3.54
N SER A 377 -13.88 -5.32 -2.25
CA SER A 377 -12.63 -5.03 -1.53
C SER A 377 -11.72 -6.27 -1.39
N LEU A 378 -12.25 -7.43 -1.01
CA LEU A 378 -11.48 -8.69 -0.93
C LEU A 378 -10.96 -9.09 -2.31
N ARG A 379 -11.82 -9.07 -3.33
CA ARG A 379 -11.42 -9.32 -4.72
C ARG A 379 -10.31 -8.36 -5.15
N ASN A 380 -10.37 -7.08 -4.77
CA ASN A 380 -9.31 -6.13 -5.10
C ASN A 380 -7.94 -6.56 -4.53
N MET A 381 -7.90 -7.06 -3.30
CA MET A 381 -6.66 -7.47 -2.63
C MET A 381 -6.05 -8.80 -3.13
N MET A 382 -6.64 -9.46 -4.13
CA MET A 382 -6.33 -10.87 -4.45
C MET A 382 -4.89 -11.17 -4.93
N TYR A 383 -4.10 -10.15 -5.26
CA TYR A 383 -2.69 -10.29 -5.59
C TYR A 383 -1.77 -9.77 -4.47
N ILE A 384 -2.00 -8.53 -4.00
CA ILE A 384 -1.17 -7.86 -2.99
C ILE A 384 -1.13 -8.55 -1.60
N PHE A 385 -2.15 -9.35 -1.25
CA PHE A 385 -2.20 -10.00 0.06
C PHE A 385 -1.00 -10.94 0.31
N LEU A 386 -0.45 -11.54 -0.76
CA LEU A 386 0.62 -12.53 -0.67
C LEU A 386 1.88 -11.93 -0.04
N ALA A 387 2.38 -10.84 -0.62
CA ALA A 387 3.57 -10.11 -0.12
C ALA A 387 3.41 -9.73 1.36
N ASN A 388 2.26 -9.16 1.74
CA ASN A 388 1.95 -8.81 3.13
C ASN A 388 1.89 -10.04 4.07
N MET A 389 1.40 -11.19 3.58
CA MET A 389 1.26 -12.40 4.37
C MET A 389 2.59 -13.12 4.61
N VAL A 390 3.50 -13.14 3.62
CA VAL A 390 4.82 -13.79 3.74
C VAL A 390 5.97 -12.83 4.08
N GLY A 391 5.73 -11.51 4.07
CA GLY A 391 6.75 -10.49 4.33
C GLY A 391 7.79 -10.33 3.24
N CYS A 392 7.51 -10.79 2.02
CA CYS A 392 8.40 -10.62 0.86
C CYS A 392 8.29 -9.18 0.33
N PRO A 393 9.39 -8.58 -0.14
CA PRO A 393 9.34 -7.26 -0.78
C PRO A 393 8.57 -7.35 -2.10
N ALA A 394 7.81 -6.29 -2.39
CA ALA A 394 7.07 -6.15 -3.63
C ALA A 394 7.02 -4.69 -4.08
N LEU A 395 7.02 -4.48 -5.40
CA LEU A 395 7.03 -3.16 -6.03
C LEU A 395 5.96 -3.14 -7.13
N THR A 396 5.16 -2.08 -7.18
CA THR A 396 4.22 -1.83 -8.30
C THR A 396 4.78 -0.79 -9.24
N ALA A 397 4.84 -1.12 -10.53
CA ALA A 397 5.17 -0.20 -11.61
C ALA A 397 3.96 -0.06 -12.58
N PRO A 398 3.68 1.15 -13.11
CA PRO A 398 2.69 1.32 -14.16
C PRO A 398 3.14 0.68 -15.49
N ILE A 399 2.19 0.16 -16.26
CA ILE A 399 2.45 -0.61 -17.51
C ILE A 399 1.48 -0.27 -18.66
N GLY A 400 0.69 0.78 -18.48
CA GLY A 400 -0.31 1.22 -19.45
C GLY A 400 -1.37 2.06 -18.78
N PHE A 401 -2.19 2.69 -19.61
CA PHE A 401 -3.28 3.57 -19.18
C PHE A 401 -4.55 3.22 -19.96
N VAL A 402 -5.70 3.40 -19.31
CA VAL A 402 -7.03 3.17 -19.90
C VAL A 402 -7.97 4.31 -19.53
N ASN A 403 -8.90 4.62 -20.42
CA ASN A 403 -9.86 5.71 -20.20
C ASN A 403 -10.89 5.28 -19.14
N PRO A 404 -11.26 6.14 -18.18
CA PRO A 404 -12.22 5.80 -17.13
C PRO A 404 -13.65 5.70 -17.66
N GLU A 405 -14.44 4.77 -17.11
CA GLU A 405 -15.92 4.79 -17.28
C GLU A 405 -16.57 5.99 -16.57
N GLN A 406 -15.89 6.52 -15.54
CA GLN A 406 -16.34 7.67 -14.73
C GLN A 406 -15.14 8.51 -14.28
N GLY A 407 -15.05 9.76 -14.75
CA GLY A 407 -14.03 10.72 -14.33
C GLY A 407 -13.39 11.45 -15.51
N GLU A 408 -12.22 12.04 -15.26
CA GLU A 408 -11.37 12.71 -16.25
C GLU A 408 -9.96 12.10 -16.23
N GLY A 409 -9.21 12.27 -17.32
CA GLY A 409 -7.85 11.73 -17.45
C GLY A 409 -7.84 10.24 -17.83
N GLN A 410 -6.81 9.52 -17.38
CA GLN A 410 -6.66 8.08 -17.62
C GLN A 410 -6.31 7.35 -16.33
N LEU A 411 -6.80 6.13 -16.18
CA LEU A 411 -6.51 5.26 -15.05
C LEU A 411 -5.24 4.43 -15.33
N PRO A 412 -4.24 4.42 -14.42
CA PRO A 412 -3.06 3.59 -14.59
C PRO A 412 -3.39 2.12 -14.36
N ILE A 413 -2.78 1.26 -15.16
CA ILE A 413 -2.68 -0.18 -14.89
C ILE A 413 -1.32 -0.44 -14.21
N GLY A 414 -1.33 -1.19 -13.10
CA GLY A 414 -0.12 -1.57 -12.35
C GLY A 414 0.21 -3.06 -12.47
N MET A 415 1.50 -3.37 -12.55
CA MET A 415 2.05 -4.72 -12.37
C MET A 415 2.78 -4.71 -11.05
N MET A 416 2.51 -5.70 -10.21
CA MET A 416 3.28 -5.97 -9.03
C MET A 416 4.33 -7.03 -9.35
N ALA A 417 5.58 -6.72 -9.05
CA ALA A 417 6.66 -7.69 -8.91
C ALA A 417 6.88 -7.99 -7.43
N MET A 418 7.06 -9.26 -7.08
CA MET A 418 7.45 -9.72 -5.74
C MET A 418 8.70 -10.60 -5.86
N ASN A 419 9.63 -10.50 -4.92
CA ASN A 419 10.91 -11.22 -4.94
C ASN A 419 11.21 -11.87 -3.57
N GLU A 420 12.35 -12.53 -3.43
CA GLU A 420 12.83 -13.10 -2.17
C GLU A 420 13.06 -12.02 -1.08
N TRP A 421 13.01 -12.42 0.19
CA TRP A 421 13.30 -11.57 1.33
C TRP A 421 14.70 -10.92 1.24
N GLY A 422 14.77 -9.59 1.14
CA GLY A 422 16.04 -8.86 1.00
C GLY A 422 16.54 -8.70 -0.45
N ALA A 423 15.66 -8.80 -1.45
CA ALA A 423 15.97 -8.62 -2.87
C ALA A 423 15.39 -7.31 -3.47
N GLU A 424 15.21 -6.28 -2.65
CA GLU A 424 14.68 -4.96 -3.02
C GLU A 424 15.41 -4.31 -4.21
N GLU A 425 16.74 -4.42 -4.31
CA GLU A 425 17.53 -3.86 -5.43
C GLU A 425 17.13 -4.48 -6.78
N SER A 426 16.78 -5.78 -6.79
CA SER A 426 16.36 -6.47 -8.01
C SER A 426 14.95 -6.04 -8.44
N LEU A 427 14.08 -5.69 -7.49
CA LEU A 427 12.77 -5.08 -7.77
C LEU A 427 12.90 -3.65 -8.30
N LEU A 428 13.87 -2.87 -7.79
CA LEU A 428 14.17 -1.53 -8.29
C LEU A 428 14.76 -1.56 -9.71
N ALA A 429 15.62 -2.52 -10.03
CA ALA A 429 16.11 -2.74 -11.39
C ALA A 429 14.96 -3.09 -12.36
N TRP A 430 14.09 -4.02 -11.98
CA TRP A 430 12.89 -4.36 -12.74
C TRP A 430 11.91 -3.17 -12.89
N ALA A 431 11.84 -2.28 -11.90
CA ALA A 431 11.04 -1.06 -11.99
C ALA A 431 11.56 -0.12 -13.08
N ALA A 432 12.88 0.07 -13.16
CA ALA A 432 13.52 0.88 -14.20
C ALA A 432 13.36 0.26 -15.60
N ASP A 433 13.41 -1.06 -15.73
CA ASP A 433 13.06 -1.77 -16.98
C ASP A 433 11.60 -1.50 -17.40
N THR A 434 10.70 -1.48 -16.43
CA THR A 434 9.25 -1.28 -16.64
C THR A 434 8.89 0.19 -16.89
N GLU A 435 9.64 1.15 -16.35
CA GLU A 435 9.50 2.57 -16.70
C GLU A 435 10.03 2.84 -18.12
N ARG A 436 11.14 2.21 -18.51
CA ARG A 436 11.63 2.25 -19.91
C ARG A 436 10.60 1.70 -20.90
N TYR A 437 9.90 0.62 -20.56
CA TYR A 437 8.78 0.11 -21.36
C TYR A 437 7.72 1.18 -21.66
N LEU A 438 7.28 1.93 -20.65
CA LEU A 438 6.29 2.99 -20.87
C LEU A 438 6.84 4.03 -21.86
N ASN A 439 8.01 4.58 -21.54
CA ASN A 439 8.63 5.67 -22.28
C ASN A 439 8.92 5.30 -23.74
N GLU A 440 9.32 4.05 -24.03
CA GLU A 440 9.59 3.56 -25.38
C GLU A 440 8.34 3.16 -26.19
N LYS A 441 7.17 3.02 -25.55
CA LYS A 441 5.94 2.55 -26.22
C LYS A 441 4.84 3.58 -26.28
N GLN A 442 4.81 4.57 -25.39
CA GLN A 442 3.70 5.51 -25.21
C GLN A 442 3.28 6.21 -26.52
N ASP A 443 4.23 6.59 -27.38
CA ASP A 443 3.98 7.11 -28.73
C ASP A 443 2.97 6.25 -29.50
N LYS A 444 3.13 4.93 -29.45
CA LYS A 444 2.29 3.95 -30.18
C LYS A 444 0.91 3.75 -29.57
N TRP A 445 0.72 4.10 -28.29
CA TRP A 445 -0.60 4.07 -27.65
C TRP A 445 -1.43 5.30 -28.07
N CYS A 446 -0.77 6.45 -28.26
CA CYS A 446 -1.39 7.64 -28.83
C CYS A 446 -1.71 7.47 -30.33
N GLU A 447 -0.80 6.89 -31.12
CA GLU A 447 -1.02 6.64 -32.57
C GLU A 447 -2.20 5.70 -32.87
N GLN A 448 -2.56 4.79 -31.96
CA GLN A 448 -3.61 3.79 -32.19
C GLN A 448 -5.04 4.27 -31.87
N GLY A 449 -5.24 5.57 -31.62
CA GLY A 449 -6.58 6.17 -31.60
C GLY A 449 -7.42 5.89 -30.35
N PHE A 450 -6.81 5.46 -29.25
CA PHE A 450 -7.48 5.34 -27.94
C PHE A 450 -7.62 6.69 -27.19
N GLY A 451 -7.22 7.81 -27.81
CA GLY A 451 -7.39 9.16 -27.28
C GLY A 451 -8.35 9.99 -28.12
N SER A 452 -9.63 10.02 -27.73
CA SER A 452 -10.67 10.95 -28.20
C SER A 452 -11.75 11.13 -27.14
#